data_AF-A0A0B7KNT6-F1
#
_entry.id   AF-A0A0B7KNT6-F1
#
_cell.length_a   1.000
_cell.length_b   1.000
_cell.length_c   1.000
_cell.angle_alpha   90.00
_cell.angle_beta   90.00
_cell.angle_gamma   90.00
#
_symmetry.space_group_name_H-M   'P 1'
#
loop_
_entity.id
_entity.type
_entity.pdbx_description
1 polymer ?
#
loop_
_entity_poly.entity_id
_entity_poly.type
_entity_poly.pdbx_seq_one_letter_code
_entity_poly.pdbx_strand_id
1 'polypeptide(L)'
;MHLDETTGNSSARPPLNRGEDAPETHRGPSRRQVSHRRGHFKSRLGCHSCKRRRVKCDEVHPVCSGCRRLDLRCEYPSTVAGISHATRALSMASSSAIQAPLASLTLQDLRFYHQFLTVARPTIPLKSEDLWMQCAAMSHEYDFLAHAVLGLGAAHITQSTPGLDYTTEALQHRVTTMQRVNERLSLPSLSSQEADALLAAVLCLVSQSSLLPDLDSMADYLTMSRGGSLIANSLIKEIATSLFRAHQEEHFEILSSMVQEQPKNQSTIDGFRSSALALRPLAANENEGNYADALVRCVDAVEISGIEGKFLRKLCVRHEINLLPAWKRFLDVFMMAISFSHDDFSAFVSPDNHVARLLIIHTFLVEYVLGQVCIAPTEGPSTPGRKNVIISWTRQVASALPTEMKSYADWPLEFADLLETLDSRYLWSP
;
A
#
# COMPACT_ATOMS: atom_id res chain seq x y z
N MET A 1 -42.55 -20.88 -43.35
CA MET A 1 -43.16 -22.12 -43.90
C MET A 1 -42.88 -23.24 -42.91
N HIS A 2 -43.71 -24.29 -42.90
CA HIS A 2 -43.73 -25.49 -42.01
C HIS A 2 -42.36 -26.00 -41.51
N LEU A 3 -42.21 -26.52 -40.27
CA LEU A 3 -42.91 -27.69 -39.67
C LEU A 3 -42.65 -28.99 -40.49
N ASP A 4 -42.54 -30.21 -39.95
CA ASP A 4 -42.83 -30.81 -38.62
C ASP A 4 -41.93 -32.08 -38.45
N GLU A 5 -42.06 -33.05 -37.53
CA GLU A 5 -42.84 -33.22 -36.27
C GLU A 5 -41.84 -33.62 -35.13
N THR A 6 -41.82 -34.68 -34.30
CA THR A 6 -42.61 -35.84 -33.75
C THR A 6 -41.90 -36.14 -32.39
N THR A 7 -42.34 -36.84 -31.32
CA THR A 7 -43.57 -37.29 -30.62
C THR A 7 -43.11 -37.53 -29.14
N GLY A 8 -43.89 -37.82 -28.09
CA GLY A 8 -45.34 -37.92 -27.84
C GLY A 8 -45.57 -37.78 -26.31
N ASN A 9 -46.71 -37.28 -25.81
CA ASN A 9 -47.99 -38.00 -25.60
C ASN A 9 -47.92 -38.98 -24.39
N SER A 10 -48.80 -39.03 -23.37
CA SER A 10 -50.17 -38.49 -23.10
C SER A 10 -50.35 -38.31 -21.55
N SER A 11 -51.18 -37.43 -20.94
CA SER A 11 -52.67 -37.38 -20.78
C SER A 11 -53.32 -38.63 -20.11
N ALA A 12 -54.31 -38.59 -19.18
CA ALA A 12 -54.93 -37.51 -18.36
C ALA A 12 -55.82 -38.03 -17.17
N ARG A 13 -56.35 -37.09 -16.34
CA ARG A 13 -57.31 -37.12 -15.17
C ARG A 13 -58.66 -37.89 -15.32
N PRO A 14 -59.65 -37.84 -14.37
CA PRO A 14 -59.74 -38.09 -12.90
C PRO A 14 -60.94 -39.06 -12.55
N PRO A 15 -61.48 -39.19 -11.29
CA PRO A 15 -62.69 -38.40 -10.88
C PRO A 15 -62.87 -38.18 -9.34
N LEU A 16 -64.11 -37.88 -8.88
CA LEU A 16 -64.57 -37.53 -7.50
C LEU A 16 -65.66 -38.52 -6.99
N ASN A 17 -65.93 -38.65 -5.67
CA ASN A 17 -67.19 -38.27 -4.96
C ASN A 17 -67.27 -38.70 -3.45
N ARG A 18 -68.42 -38.43 -2.80
CA ARG A 18 -68.91 -38.73 -1.40
C ARG A 18 -68.98 -40.23 -1.04
N GLY A 19 -69.21 -40.67 0.22
CA GLY A 19 -69.36 -39.99 1.53
C GLY A 19 -70.10 -40.84 2.60
N GLU A 20 -70.42 -40.20 3.75
CA GLU A 20 -71.42 -40.59 4.79
C GLU A 20 -71.18 -41.75 5.81
N ASP A 21 -72.07 -41.76 6.82
CA ASP A 21 -72.34 -42.68 7.95
C ASP A 21 -71.48 -42.77 9.24
N ALA A 22 -72.23 -42.82 10.35
CA ALA A 22 -71.88 -43.18 11.74
C ALA A 22 -73.16 -43.73 12.42
N PRO A 23 -73.09 -44.56 13.49
CA PRO A 23 -73.39 -43.99 14.82
C PRO A 23 -72.75 -44.72 16.04
N GLU A 24 -72.87 -44.06 17.21
CA GLU A 24 -73.10 -44.62 18.57
C GLU A 24 -72.16 -45.70 19.20
N THR A 25 -72.33 -46.05 20.49
CA THR A 25 -72.04 -45.27 21.72
C THR A 25 -71.67 -46.24 22.85
N HIS A 26 -70.86 -45.84 23.85
CA HIS A 26 -70.96 -46.29 25.26
C HIS A 26 -70.11 -45.38 26.18
N ARG A 27 -70.34 -45.39 27.50
CA ARG A 27 -69.74 -44.42 28.46
C ARG A 27 -69.00 -45.05 29.65
N GLY A 28 -67.81 -44.50 29.93
CA GLY A 28 -67.23 -44.35 31.28
C GLY A 28 -66.21 -45.41 31.74
N PRO A 29 -65.45 -45.15 32.84
CA PRO A 29 -65.25 -43.88 33.54
C PRO A 29 -63.78 -43.40 33.53
N SER A 30 -63.56 -42.21 34.12
CA SER A 30 -62.28 -41.45 34.13
C SER A 30 -61.02 -42.22 34.59
N ARG A 31 -59.94 -42.10 33.82
CA ARG A 31 -58.56 -42.16 34.32
C ARG A 31 -57.75 -41.00 33.74
N ARG A 32 -57.19 -40.13 34.60
CA ARG A 32 -56.41 -38.95 34.17
C ARG A 32 -55.07 -39.39 33.56
N GLN A 33 -54.95 -39.38 32.23
CA GLN A 33 -53.65 -39.43 31.55
C GLN A 33 -53.23 -38.03 31.10
N VAL A 34 -51.99 -37.64 31.44
CA VAL A 34 -51.38 -36.40 30.97
C VAL A 34 -50.90 -36.62 29.53
N SER A 35 -51.71 -36.18 28.57
CA SER A 35 -51.35 -36.22 27.15
C SER A 35 -50.11 -35.35 26.90
N HIS A 36 -49.01 -36.01 26.53
CA HIS A 36 -47.76 -35.36 26.14
C HIS A 36 -47.99 -34.59 24.83
N ARG A 37 -48.24 -33.28 24.93
CA ARG A 37 -48.46 -32.43 23.75
C ARG A 37 -47.22 -32.46 22.88
N ARG A 38 -47.32 -33.04 21.68
CA ARG A 38 -46.28 -32.97 20.63
C ARG A 38 -45.87 -31.50 20.44
N GLY A 39 -44.58 -31.24 20.44
CA GLY A 39 -44.03 -29.88 20.34
C GLY A 39 -44.39 -29.25 19.00
N HIS A 40 -45.39 -28.35 18.98
CA HIS A 40 -45.70 -27.58 17.79
C HIS A 40 -44.60 -26.56 17.51
N PHE A 41 -44.01 -26.64 16.31
CA PHE A 41 -43.13 -25.61 15.78
C PHE A 41 -43.84 -24.25 15.81
N LYS A 42 -43.24 -23.28 16.48
CA LYS A 42 -43.73 -21.89 16.51
C LYS A 42 -43.49 -21.26 15.14
N SER A 43 -44.56 -20.86 14.45
CA SER A 43 -44.48 -19.98 13.28
C SER A 43 -43.64 -18.74 13.63
N ARG A 44 -42.55 -18.54 12.90
CA ARG A 44 -41.69 -17.36 13.04
C ARG A 44 -42.23 -16.17 12.24
N LEU A 45 -42.93 -16.42 11.14
CA LEU A 45 -43.35 -15.39 10.18
C LEU A 45 -44.75 -14.83 10.41
N GLY A 46 -45.60 -15.48 11.23
CA GLY A 46 -46.98 -15.04 11.49
C GLY A 46 -47.15 -13.58 11.93
N CYS A 47 -48.31 -12.99 11.60
CA CYS A 47 -48.59 -11.57 11.83
C CYS A 47 -48.63 -11.19 13.33
N HIS A 48 -48.42 -9.90 13.62
CA HIS A 48 -48.39 -9.34 14.98
C HIS A 48 -49.66 -9.66 15.79
N SER A 49 -50.84 -9.61 15.16
CA SER A 49 -52.13 -9.89 15.82
C SER A 49 -52.31 -11.37 16.18
N CYS A 50 -51.88 -12.30 15.34
CA CYS A 50 -51.83 -13.74 15.70
C CYS A 50 -50.80 -14.00 16.81
N LYS A 51 -49.59 -13.41 16.71
CA LYS A 51 -48.53 -13.53 17.72
C LYS A 51 -48.98 -13.00 19.09
N ARG A 52 -49.57 -11.78 19.15
CA ARG A 52 -50.11 -11.16 20.38
C ARG A 52 -51.20 -12.02 21.01
N ARG A 53 -52.09 -12.61 20.20
CA ARG A 53 -53.17 -13.52 20.63
C ARG A 53 -52.70 -14.96 20.91
N ARG A 54 -51.42 -15.28 20.70
CA ARG A 54 -50.82 -16.61 20.90
C ARG A 54 -51.52 -17.74 20.12
N VAL A 55 -52.07 -17.43 18.94
CA VAL A 55 -52.72 -18.39 18.02
C VAL A 55 -51.88 -18.64 16.77
N LYS A 56 -52.04 -19.80 16.12
CA LYS A 56 -51.38 -20.08 14.85
C LYS A 56 -51.83 -19.08 13.78
N CYS A 57 -50.88 -18.52 13.04
CA CYS A 57 -51.12 -17.76 11.82
C CYS A 57 -51.13 -18.70 10.62
N ASP A 58 -51.98 -18.43 9.63
CA ASP A 58 -51.99 -19.08 8.32
C ASP A 58 -51.06 -18.42 7.29
N GLU A 59 -50.40 -17.31 7.65
CA GLU A 59 -49.36 -16.61 6.87
C GLU A 59 -49.82 -16.08 5.48
N VAL A 60 -51.12 -16.16 5.19
CA VAL A 60 -51.76 -15.56 4.01
C VAL A 60 -51.66 -14.03 4.07
N HIS A 61 -51.14 -13.44 2.99
CA HIS A 61 -51.06 -12.00 2.77
C HIS A 61 -52.21 -11.54 1.84
N PRO A 62 -52.66 -10.26 1.91
CA PRO A 62 -52.26 -9.24 2.88
C PRO A 62 -52.86 -9.45 4.28
N VAL A 63 -54.02 -10.13 4.38
CA VAL A 63 -54.73 -10.35 5.65
C VAL A 63 -54.97 -11.84 5.88
N CYS A 64 -54.40 -12.37 6.95
CA CYS A 64 -54.54 -13.77 7.33
C CYS A 64 -55.99 -14.12 7.73
N SER A 65 -56.41 -15.36 7.50
CA SER A 65 -57.78 -15.82 7.73
C SER A 65 -58.18 -15.69 9.20
N GLY A 66 -57.23 -15.91 10.11
CA GLY A 66 -57.43 -15.77 11.57
C GLY A 66 -57.61 -14.33 12.07
N CYS A 67 -57.24 -13.33 11.26
CA CYS A 67 -57.55 -11.91 11.50
C CYS A 67 -58.80 -11.48 10.74
N ARG A 68 -58.96 -11.89 9.48
CA ARG A 68 -60.11 -11.57 8.62
C ARG A 68 -61.44 -11.98 9.24
N ARG A 69 -61.52 -13.18 9.83
CA ARG A 69 -62.74 -13.71 10.47
C ARG A 69 -63.13 -12.98 11.77
N LEU A 70 -62.24 -12.16 12.32
CA LEU A 70 -62.41 -11.50 13.62
C LEU A 70 -62.21 -9.97 13.53
N ASP A 71 -62.24 -9.45 12.29
CA ASP A 71 -62.04 -8.05 11.93
C ASP A 71 -60.84 -7.37 12.63
N LEU A 72 -59.71 -8.09 12.68
CA LEU A 72 -58.49 -7.61 13.33
C LEU A 72 -57.51 -7.03 12.30
N ARG A 73 -56.99 -5.83 12.58
CA ARG A 73 -55.83 -5.24 11.90
C ARG A 73 -54.69 -6.28 11.83
N CYS A 74 -54.29 -6.62 10.60
CA CYS A 74 -53.35 -7.71 10.33
C CYS A 74 -52.06 -7.14 9.75
N GLU A 75 -51.01 -7.11 10.56
CA GLU A 75 -49.71 -6.55 10.19
C GLU A 75 -48.63 -7.62 10.33
N TYR A 76 -47.83 -7.80 9.28
CA TYR A 76 -46.63 -8.63 9.30
C TYR A 76 -45.40 -7.77 9.61
N PRO A 77 -44.37 -8.29 10.30
CA PRO A 77 -43.17 -7.53 10.61
C PRO A 77 -42.40 -7.20 9.32
N SER A 78 -42.22 -5.91 9.04
CA SER A 78 -41.49 -5.42 7.87
C SER A 78 -40.02 -5.84 7.91
N THR A 79 -39.57 -6.62 6.93
CA THR A 79 -38.15 -6.75 6.61
C THR A 79 -37.76 -5.67 5.60
N VAL A 80 -36.65 -4.97 5.86
CA VAL A 80 -36.14 -3.80 5.10
C VAL A 80 -36.89 -2.48 5.40
N ALA A 81 -36.20 -1.34 5.16
CA ALA A 81 -36.63 0.05 5.31
C ALA A 81 -36.78 0.61 6.76
N GLY A 82 -35.64 0.90 7.40
CA GLY A 82 -35.55 1.65 8.67
C GLY A 82 -35.55 3.19 8.55
N ILE A 83 -35.99 3.75 7.42
CA ILE A 83 -35.93 5.20 7.15
C ILE A 83 -37.21 5.88 7.66
N SER A 84 -37.29 6.23 8.94
CA SER A 84 -38.46 6.96 9.52
C SER A 84 -38.23 7.72 10.84
N HIS A 85 -36.99 8.12 11.20
CA HIS A 85 -36.74 8.93 12.40
C HIS A 85 -35.81 10.16 12.21
N ALA A 86 -35.51 10.54 10.96
CA ALA A 86 -34.48 11.55 10.63
C ALA A 86 -34.94 13.03 10.68
N THR A 87 -36.18 13.33 11.11
CA THR A 87 -36.80 14.66 10.92
C THR A 87 -36.85 15.56 12.18
N ARG A 88 -36.04 15.27 13.22
CA ARG A 88 -36.03 16.09 14.46
C ARG A 88 -34.65 16.46 15.03
N ALA A 89 -33.58 16.26 14.26
CA ALA A 89 -32.20 16.63 14.62
C ALA A 89 -31.59 17.75 13.73
N LEU A 90 -32.30 18.19 12.69
CA LEU A 90 -31.82 19.12 11.66
C LEU A 90 -31.81 20.60 12.12
N SER A 91 -31.18 20.91 13.25
CA SER A 91 -31.11 22.29 13.77
C SER A 91 -29.82 22.68 14.51
N MET A 92 -28.92 21.74 14.84
CA MET A 92 -27.67 22.04 15.59
C MET A 92 -26.48 21.19 15.12
N ALA A 93 -26.28 21.07 13.81
CA ALA A 93 -25.16 20.34 13.21
C ALA A 93 -24.57 21.08 12.00
N SER A 94 -24.09 22.30 12.23
CA SER A 94 -23.07 22.89 11.36
C SER A 94 -21.70 22.35 11.78
N SER A 95 -20.85 22.01 10.82
CA SER A 95 -19.51 21.41 11.03
C SER A 95 -19.51 20.02 11.67
N SER A 96 -19.74 18.99 10.84
CA SER A 96 -19.24 17.62 11.05
C SER A 96 -18.85 17.03 9.69
N ALA A 97 -17.70 16.35 9.62
CA ALA A 97 -17.20 15.73 8.40
C ALA A 97 -18.11 14.60 7.90
N ILE A 98 -17.98 14.23 6.62
CA ILE A 98 -18.60 13.03 6.06
C ILE A 98 -17.84 11.81 6.57
N GLN A 99 -18.10 11.43 7.82
CA GLN A 99 -17.64 10.15 8.34
C GLN A 99 -18.37 9.03 7.61
N ALA A 100 -17.67 8.39 6.68
CA ALA A 100 -18.03 7.06 6.19
C ALA A 100 -18.23 6.13 7.41
N PRO A 101 -19.10 5.11 7.33
CA PRO A 101 -19.15 4.09 8.37
C PRO A 101 -17.77 3.47 8.50
N LEU A 102 -17.20 3.53 9.71
CA LEU A 102 -15.83 3.07 10.02
C LEU A 102 -15.52 1.76 9.29
N ALA A 103 -14.62 1.82 8.30
CA ALA A 103 -13.81 0.67 7.95
C ALA A 103 -13.16 0.21 9.26
N SER A 104 -13.49 -0.99 9.71
CA SER A 104 -13.59 -1.28 11.15
C SER A 104 -12.22 -1.31 11.81
N LEU A 105 -11.77 -0.16 12.32
CA LEU A 105 -10.46 0.05 12.91
C LEU A 105 -10.15 -1.04 13.94
N THR A 106 -9.17 -1.87 13.61
CA THR A 106 -8.76 -3.02 14.39
C THR A 106 -7.69 -2.65 15.41
N LEU A 107 -7.45 -3.52 16.38
CA LEU A 107 -6.28 -3.40 17.26
C LEU A 107 -4.95 -3.57 16.50
N GLN A 108 -5.00 -4.14 15.29
CA GLN A 108 -3.86 -4.34 14.41
C GLN A 108 -3.50 -3.06 13.65
N ASP A 109 -4.49 -2.26 13.25
CA ASP A 109 -4.28 -0.91 12.72
C ASP A 109 -3.59 0.01 13.74
N LEU A 110 -4.00 -0.06 15.02
CA LEU A 110 -3.32 0.67 16.09
C LEU A 110 -1.84 0.26 16.24
N ARG A 111 -1.51 -1.01 16.00
CA ARG A 111 -0.13 -1.51 15.98
C ARG A 111 0.64 -0.99 14.76
N PHE A 112 0.01 -0.98 13.57
CA PHE A 112 0.60 -0.43 12.35
C PHE A 112 0.91 1.07 12.49
N TYR A 113 -0.04 1.84 13.03
CA TYR A 113 0.11 3.27 13.30
C TYR A 113 1.21 3.55 14.34
N HIS A 114 1.29 2.75 15.41
CA HIS A 114 2.41 2.81 16.36
C HIS A 114 3.77 2.53 15.69
N GLN A 115 3.84 1.53 14.81
CA GLN A 115 5.08 1.24 14.07
C GLN A 115 5.51 2.44 13.22
N PHE A 116 4.57 3.09 12.52
CA PHE A 116 4.85 4.30 11.76
C PHE A 116 5.41 5.41 12.65
N LEU A 117 4.73 5.75 13.75
CA LEU A 117 5.16 6.82 14.65
C LEU A 117 6.56 6.60 15.27
N THR A 118 6.99 5.34 15.42
CA THR A 118 8.24 5.00 16.12
C THR A 118 9.42 4.74 15.19
N VAL A 119 9.23 3.99 14.10
CA VAL A 119 10.34 3.56 13.22
C VAL A 119 10.00 3.56 11.73
N ALA A 120 8.76 3.24 11.34
CA ALA A 120 8.37 3.01 9.95
C ALA A 120 7.95 4.29 9.21
N ARG A 121 8.76 5.35 9.34
CA ARG A 121 8.58 6.61 8.60
C ARG A 121 9.29 6.54 7.25
N PRO A 122 8.79 7.22 6.21
CA PRO A 122 9.59 7.51 5.03
C PRO A 122 10.88 8.21 5.42
N THR A 123 12.00 7.83 4.81
CA THR A 123 13.31 8.40 5.13
C THR A 123 13.69 9.59 4.23
N ILE A 124 12.78 9.99 3.34
CA ILE A 124 12.84 11.25 2.57
C ILE A 124 11.58 12.08 2.87
N PRO A 125 11.71 13.38 3.22
CA PRO A 125 12.94 14.15 3.42
C PRO A 125 13.82 13.61 4.55
N LEU A 126 15.14 13.85 4.46
CA LEU A 126 16.11 13.46 5.50
C LEU A 126 15.84 14.22 6.81
N LYS A 127 16.14 13.59 7.97
CA LYS A 127 16.02 14.18 9.32
C LYS A 127 14.71 14.96 9.57
N SER A 128 13.59 14.34 9.18
CA SER A 128 12.26 14.95 9.15
C SER A 128 11.26 14.27 10.11
N GLU A 129 11.72 13.78 11.26
CA GLU A 129 10.89 13.12 12.26
C GLU A 129 9.65 13.93 12.69
N ASP A 130 9.82 15.25 12.88
CA ASP A 130 8.74 16.17 13.24
C ASP A 130 7.73 16.38 12.10
N LEU A 131 8.18 16.34 10.83
CA LEU A 131 7.31 16.37 9.66
C LEU A 131 6.44 15.12 9.60
N TRP A 132 7.01 13.95 9.85
CA TRP A 132 6.26 12.69 9.83
C TRP A 132 5.31 12.54 11.02
N MET A 133 5.63 13.12 12.18
CA MET A 133 4.67 13.24 13.29
C MET A 133 3.51 14.18 12.94
N GLN A 134 3.75 15.28 12.23
CA GLN A 134 2.69 16.17 11.72
C GLN A 134 1.82 15.48 10.65
N CYS A 135 2.45 14.78 9.69
CA CYS A 135 1.75 14.00 8.65
C CYS A 135 0.88 12.88 9.26
N ALA A 136 1.36 12.23 10.32
CA ALA A 136 0.55 11.26 11.06
C ALA A 136 -0.62 11.95 11.79
N ALA A 137 -0.38 13.07 12.48
CA ALA A 137 -1.43 13.79 13.21
C ALA A 137 -2.61 14.21 12.30
N MET A 138 -2.33 14.68 11.07
CA MET A 138 -3.36 15.02 10.08
C MET A 138 -3.94 13.82 9.31
N SER A 139 -3.42 12.60 9.48
CA SER A 139 -3.89 11.44 8.70
C SER A 139 -5.35 11.09 8.97
N HIS A 140 -5.89 11.46 10.14
CA HIS A 140 -7.29 11.24 10.51
C HIS A 140 -8.30 12.09 9.72
N GLU A 141 -7.83 13.08 8.96
CA GLU A 141 -8.65 13.93 8.08
C GLU A 141 -8.66 13.42 6.62
N TYR A 142 -7.77 12.48 6.27
CA TYR A 142 -7.50 12.06 4.88
C TYR A 142 -7.37 10.53 4.74
N ASP A 143 -8.44 9.86 4.30
CA ASP A 143 -8.50 8.39 4.07
C ASP A 143 -7.23 7.82 3.39
N PHE A 144 -6.75 8.46 2.32
CA PHE A 144 -5.55 8.02 1.61
C PHE A 144 -4.30 8.04 2.49
N LEU A 145 -4.13 9.07 3.31
CA LEU A 145 -2.97 9.20 4.19
C LEU A 145 -3.06 8.24 5.38
N ALA A 146 -4.25 8.04 5.95
CA ALA A 146 -4.49 7.01 6.96
C ALA A 146 -4.11 5.61 6.45
N HIS A 147 -4.59 5.22 5.26
CA HIS A 147 -4.20 3.94 4.66
C HIS A 147 -2.70 3.90 4.30
N ALA A 148 -2.09 5.00 3.85
CA ALA A 148 -0.66 5.02 3.50
C ALA A 148 0.24 4.75 4.72
N VAL A 149 -0.08 5.39 5.85
CA VAL A 149 0.56 5.24 7.16
C VAL A 149 0.43 3.80 7.67
N LEU A 150 -0.79 3.26 7.66
CA LEU A 150 -1.07 1.89 8.12
C LEU A 150 -0.36 0.84 7.25
N GLY A 151 -0.40 1.00 5.92
CA GLY A 151 0.27 0.10 4.98
C GLY A 151 1.79 0.08 5.15
N LEU A 152 2.41 1.23 5.44
CA LEU A 152 3.86 1.28 5.69
C LEU A 152 4.23 0.65 7.04
N GLY A 153 3.43 0.87 8.08
CA GLY A 153 3.58 0.18 9.38
C GLY A 153 3.47 -1.35 9.26
N ALA A 154 2.49 -1.84 8.49
CA ALA A 154 2.29 -3.27 8.22
C ALA A 154 3.47 -3.89 7.44
N ALA A 155 3.90 -3.23 6.36
CA ALA A 155 5.05 -3.67 5.56
C ALA A 155 6.34 -3.71 6.38
N HIS A 156 6.59 -2.69 7.22
CA HIS A 156 7.77 -2.65 8.07
C HIS A 156 7.76 -3.73 9.16
N ILE A 157 6.63 -4.03 9.79
CA ILE A 157 6.55 -5.13 10.76
C ILE A 157 6.88 -6.46 10.09
N THR A 158 6.30 -6.71 8.92
CA THR A 158 6.54 -7.92 8.10
C THR A 158 8.02 -8.10 7.78
N GLN A 159 8.68 -7.04 7.30
CA GLN A 159 10.10 -7.09 6.92
C GLN A 159 11.09 -7.03 8.11
N SER A 160 10.62 -6.79 9.34
CA SER A 160 11.48 -6.60 10.52
C SER A 160 11.22 -7.56 11.68
N THR A 161 10.13 -8.37 11.64
CA THR A 161 9.72 -9.22 12.77
C THR A 161 9.55 -10.67 12.34
N PRO A 162 10.57 -11.54 12.56
CA PRO A 162 10.50 -12.94 12.17
C PRO A 162 9.25 -13.64 12.73
N GLY A 163 8.55 -14.38 11.87
CA GLY A 163 7.34 -15.12 12.23
C GLY A 163 6.04 -14.31 12.25
N LEU A 164 6.06 -13.04 11.83
CA LEU A 164 4.86 -12.25 11.57
C LEU A 164 4.80 -11.85 10.09
N ASP A 165 3.66 -12.14 9.46
CA ASP A 165 3.36 -11.74 8.09
C ASP A 165 2.09 -10.89 8.09
N TYR A 166 2.20 -9.66 7.59
CA TYR A 166 1.09 -8.73 7.35
C TYR A 166 1.10 -8.22 5.90
N THR A 167 1.63 -9.03 4.96
CA THR A 167 1.70 -8.70 3.53
C THR A 167 0.30 -8.46 2.95
N THR A 168 -0.70 -9.23 3.39
CA THR A 168 -2.09 -9.09 2.93
C THR A 168 -2.66 -7.72 3.31
N GLU A 169 -2.49 -7.31 4.56
CA GLU A 169 -2.97 -6.03 5.09
C GLU A 169 -2.18 -4.86 4.51
N ALA A 170 -0.86 -4.98 4.42
CA ALA A 170 0.00 -3.98 3.76
C ALA A 170 -0.45 -3.71 2.32
N LEU A 171 -0.73 -4.76 1.53
CA LEU A 171 -1.23 -4.64 0.17
C LEU A 171 -2.66 -4.09 0.10
N GLN A 172 -3.55 -4.46 1.03
CA GLN A 172 -4.91 -3.88 1.10
C GLN A 172 -4.86 -2.37 1.38
N HIS A 173 -4.04 -1.94 2.33
CA HIS A 173 -3.81 -0.52 2.62
C HIS A 173 -3.13 0.20 1.43
N ARG A 174 -2.15 -0.42 0.77
CA ARG A 174 -1.51 0.10 -0.45
C ARG A 174 -2.51 0.36 -1.56
N VAL A 175 -3.30 -0.65 -1.93
CA VAL A 175 -4.30 -0.55 -3.01
C VAL A 175 -5.35 0.52 -2.68
N THR A 176 -5.85 0.56 -1.44
CA THR A 176 -6.80 1.60 -1.01
C THR A 176 -6.19 3.00 -1.09
N THR A 177 -4.92 3.15 -0.70
CA THR A 177 -4.17 4.42 -0.82
C THR A 177 -4.10 4.87 -2.29
N MET A 178 -3.66 4.00 -3.19
CA MET A 178 -3.53 4.32 -4.62
C MET A 178 -4.87 4.69 -5.27
N GLN A 179 -5.95 3.98 -4.92
CA GLN A 179 -7.31 4.32 -5.36
C GLN A 179 -7.73 5.70 -4.88
N ARG A 180 -7.60 5.99 -3.57
CA ARG A 180 -8.00 7.27 -2.98
C ARG A 180 -7.14 8.46 -3.45
N VAL A 181 -5.84 8.26 -3.69
CA VAL A 181 -4.95 9.27 -4.29
C VAL A 181 -5.40 9.60 -5.72
N ASN A 182 -5.66 8.58 -6.55
CA ASN A 182 -6.12 8.79 -7.93
C ASN A 182 -7.52 9.44 -8.00
N GLU A 183 -8.44 9.05 -7.12
CA GLU A 183 -9.74 9.72 -6.94
C GLU A 183 -9.55 11.21 -6.60
N ARG A 184 -8.67 11.54 -5.64
CA ARG A 184 -8.46 12.94 -5.21
C ARG A 184 -7.73 13.79 -6.24
N LEU A 185 -6.74 13.23 -6.95
CA LEU A 185 -6.03 13.91 -8.05
C LEU A 185 -6.93 14.15 -9.29
N SER A 186 -8.03 13.40 -9.43
CA SER A 186 -9.03 13.60 -10.48
C SER A 186 -9.99 14.78 -10.21
N LEU A 187 -9.90 15.43 -9.04
CA LEU A 187 -10.79 16.53 -8.63
C LEU A 187 -10.07 17.89 -8.71
N PRO A 188 -10.72 18.95 -9.23
CA PRO A 188 -10.12 20.27 -9.38
C PRO A 188 -9.88 20.95 -8.03
N SER A 189 -8.80 21.75 -7.98
CA SER A 189 -8.33 22.50 -6.81
C SER A 189 -7.88 21.64 -5.62
N LEU A 190 -6.83 22.09 -4.94
CA LEU A 190 -6.29 21.49 -3.72
C LEU A 190 -5.97 22.59 -2.71
N SER A 191 -6.26 22.35 -1.43
CA SER A 191 -5.72 23.16 -0.33
C SER A 191 -4.27 22.77 -0.02
N SER A 192 -3.55 23.64 0.72
CA SER A 192 -2.18 23.37 1.18
C SER A 192 -2.07 22.02 1.91
N GLN A 193 -2.99 21.78 2.85
CA GLN A 193 -2.97 20.57 3.68
C GLN A 193 -3.33 19.31 2.89
N GLU A 194 -4.21 19.39 1.88
CA GLU A 194 -4.46 18.26 0.98
C GLU A 194 -3.26 17.96 0.06
N ALA A 195 -2.57 18.98 -0.43
CA ALA A 195 -1.36 18.80 -1.25
C ALA A 195 -0.23 18.16 -0.42
N ASP A 196 -0.02 18.63 0.81
CA ASP A 196 0.90 18.02 1.78
C ASP A 196 0.49 16.57 2.10
N ALA A 197 -0.81 16.31 2.33
CA ALA A 197 -1.31 14.97 2.60
C ALA A 197 -1.09 14.00 1.41
N LEU A 198 -1.27 14.48 0.18
CA LEU A 198 -1.04 13.69 -1.03
C LEU A 198 0.44 13.35 -1.21
N LEU A 199 1.35 14.32 -0.99
CA LEU A 199 2.78 14.03 -1.05
C LEU A 199 3.20 13.05 0.07
N ALA A 200 2.71 13.26 1.31
CA ALA A 200 2.96 12.36 2.42
C ALA A 200 2.52 10.92 2.12
N ALA A 201 1.32 10.74 1.53
CA ALA A 201 0.80 9.43 1.15
C ALA A 201 1.62 8.78 0.03
N VAL A 202 2.06 9.54 -0.97
CA VAL A 202 2.88 9.01 -2.07
C VAL A 202 4.32 8.69 -1.62
N LEU A 203 4.92 9.46 -0.71
CA LEU A 203 6.21 9.12 -0.11
C LEU A 203 6.11 7.86 0.79
N CYS A 204 4.97 7.64 1.44
CA CYS A 204 4.67 6.35 2.09
C CYS A 204 4.55 5.20 1.07
N LEU A 205 3.93 5.43 -0.10
CA LEU A 205 3.87 4.44 -1.18
C LEU A 205 5.27 4.10 -1.74
N VAL A 206 6.14 5.10 -1.95
CA VAL A 206 7.56 4.88 -2.34
C VAL A 206 8.28 4.02 -1.30
N SER A 207 8.12 4.37 -0.01
CA SER A 207 8.77 3.66 1.08
C SER A 207 8.31 2.19 1.16
N GLN A 208 6.99 1.96 1.04
CA GLN A 208 6.39 0.63 0.95
C GLN A 208 6.94 -0.17 -0.24
N SER A 209 7.13 0.43 -1.42
CA SER A 209 7.69 -0.27 -2.59
C SER A 209 9.05 -0.89 -2.28
N SER A 210 9.91 -0.18 -1.53
CA SER A 210 11.21 -0.70 -1.08
C SER A 210 11.15 -1.73 0.06
N LEU A 211 9.94 -2.14 0.45
CA LEU A 211 9.66 -3.22 1.41
C LEU A 211 8.85 -4.38 0.77
N LEU A 212 8.60 -4.34 -0.54
CA LEU A 212 7.96 -5.42 -1.29
C LEU A 212 9.03 -6.27 -2.01
N PRO A 213 9.10 -7.60 -1.78
CA PRO A 213 10.18 -8.43 -2.28
C PRO A 213 10.06 -8.78 -3.77
N ASP A 214 8.89 -8.58 -4.38
CA ASP A 214 8.61 -8.97 -5.77
C ASP A 214 9.41 -8.12 -6.77
N LEU A 215 9.93 -8.75 -7.83
CA LEU A 215 10.79 -8.13 -8.85
C LEU A 215 10.24 -6.80 -9.41
N ASP A 216 8.95 -6.74 -9.71
CA ASP A 216 8.31 -5.56 -10.34
C ASP A 216 8.25 -4.34 -9.40
N SER A 217 8.49 -4.55 -8.10
CA SER A 217 8.51 -3.50 -7.06
C SER A 217 9.59 -2.44 -7.31
N MET A 218 10.65 -2.75 -8.08
CA MET A 218 11.62 -1.75 -8.56
C MET A 218 10.98 -0.72 -9.50
N ALA A 219 10.16 -1.17 -10.45
CA ALA A 219 9.48 -0.31 -11.41
C ALA A 219 8.38 0.51 -10.71
N ASP A 220 7.66 -0.12 -9.77
CA ASP A 220 6.68 0.55 -8.89
C ASP A 220 7.35 1.62 -8.00
N TYR A 221 8.52 1.36 -7.40
CA TYR A 221 9.27 2.36 -6.63
C TYR A 221 9.60 3.62 -7.45
N LEU A 222 10.09 3.45 -8.68
CA LEU A 222 10.36 4.56 -9.59
C LEU A 222 9.08 5.27 -10.05
N THR A 223 8.00 4.52 -10.26
CA THR A 223 6.70 5.05 -10.70
C THR A 223 6.05 5.90 -9.59
N MET A 224 6.07 5.42 -8.35
CA MET A 224 5.62 6.19 -7.18
C MET A 224 6.51 7.42 -6.95
N SER A 225 7.84 7.28 -7.11
CA SER A 225 8.79 8.40 -6.98
C SER A 225 8.52 9.50 -8.00
N ARG A 226 8.19 9.12 -9.24
CA ARG A 226 7.79 10.03 -10.31
C ARG A 226 6.47 10.73 -10.01
N GLY A 227 5.48 10.00 -9.50
CA GLY A 227 4.22 10.59 -9.01
C GLY A 227 4.44 11.62 -7.90
N GLY A 228 5.29 11.30 -6.93
CA GLY A 228 5.66 12.21 -5.84
C GLY A 228 6.38 13.47 -6.33
N SER A 229 7.29 13.32 -7.30
CA SER A 229 7.98 14.45 -7.94
C SER A 229 7.04 15.38 -8.70
N LEU A 230 6.02 14.85 -9.38
CA LEU A 230 4.98 15.65 -10.03
C LEU A 230 4.15 16.44 -9.01
N ILE A 231 3.73 15.80 -7.91
CA ILE A 231 3.01 16.49 -6.82
C ILE A 231 3.87 17.59 -6.19
N ALA A 232 5.14 17.29 -5.89
CA ALA A 232 6.07 18.26 -5.30
C ALA A 232 6.30 19.48 -6.21
N ASN A 233 6.55 19.26 -7.50
CA ASN A 233 6.91 20.33 -8.44
C ASN A 233 5.72 21.10 -9.02
N SER A 234 4.54 20.48 -9.16
CA SER A 234 3.36 21.10 -9.80
C SER A 234 2.26 21.52 -8.83
N LEU A 235 2.29 21.09 -7.56
CA LEU A 235 1.29 21.47 -6.56
C LEU A 235 1.94 22.19 -5.38
N ILE A 236 2.92 21.57 -4.72
CA ILE A 236 3.52 22.13 -3.49
C ILE A 236 4.41 23.34 -3.76
N LYS A 237 5.15 23.36 -4.87
CA LYS A 237 6.07 24.45 -5.23
C LYS A 237 5.42 25.84 -5.31
N GLU A 238 4.13 25.93 -5.62
CA GLU A 238 3.37 27.18 -5.69
C GLU A 238 2.73 27.57 -4.33
N ILE A 239 2.75 26.67 -3.35
CA ILE A 239 2.05 26.79 -2.06
C ILE A 239 3.05 27.19 -0.98
N ALA A 240 3.10 28.49 -0.68
CA ALA A 240 4.06 29.05 0.26
C ALA A 240 3.93 28.54 1.72
N THR A 241 2.82 27.88 2.07
CA THR A 241 2.49 27.37 3.41
C THR A 241 2.68 25.85 3.59
N SER A 242 3.23 25.16 2.59
CA SER A 242 3.40 23.70 2.61
C SER A 242 4.38 23.22 3.70
N LEU A 243 4.01 22.16 4.42
CA LEU A 243 4.88 21.50 5.42
C LEU A 243 6.18 20.95 4.79
N PHE A 244 6.11 20.52 3.54
CA PHE A 244 7.26 19.98 2.80
C PHE A 244 8.19 21.07 2.25
N ARG A 245 7.75 22.34 2.18
CA ARG A 245 8.54 23.42 1.59
C ARG A 245 9.84 23.72 2.35
N ALA A 246 9.78 23.86 3.68
CA ALA A 246 10.97 24.14 4.49
C ALA A 246 12.05 23.07 4.30
N HIS A 247 11.63 21.80 4.32
CA HIS A 247 12.50 20.65 4.09
C HIS A 247 13.12 20.59 2.67
N GLN A 248 12.52 21.24 1.66
CA GLN A 248 13.14 21.39 0.33
C GLN A 248 14.21 22.49 0.31
N GLU A 249 13.99 23.60 1.02
CA GLU A 249 14.91 24.74 1.07
C GLU A 249 16.14 24.42 1.96
N GLU A 250 15.94 23.71 3.07
CA GLU A 250 16.99 23.32 4.03
C GLU A 250 17.78 22.05 3.64
N HIS A 251 17.32 21.29 2.63
CA HIS A 251 17.85 19.96 2.27
C HIS A 251 19.37 19.91 2.09
N PHE A 252 19.98 20.95 1.51
CA PHE A 252 21.44 20.99 1.31
C PHE A 252 22.24 21.23 2.59
N GLU A 253 21.65 21.89 3.59
CA GLU A 253 22.29 22.11 4.90
C GLU A 253 22.19 20.84 5.74
N ILE A 254 21.01 20.20 5.74
CA ILE A 254 20.77 18.87 6.32
C ILE A 254 21.78 17.87 5.77
N LEU A 255 21.88 17.71 4.44
CA LEU A 255 22.88 16.86 3.78
C LEU A 255 24.32 17.18 4.21
N SER A 256 24.68 18.46 4.28
CA SER A 256 26.03 18.89 4.65
C SER A 256 26.37 18.55 6.11
N SER A 257 25.37 18.45 7.00
CA SER A 257 25.55 18.02 8.40
C SER A 257 25.72 16.51 8.57
N MET A 258 25.30 15.71 7.59
CA MET A 258 25.24 14.24 7.66
C MET A 258 26.49 13.57 7.06
N VAL A 259 27.10 14.18 6.04
CA VAL A 259 28.22 13.60 5.30
C VAL A 259 29.48 13.50 6.17
N GLN A 260 29.91 12.28 6.46
CA GLN A 260 31.12 11.97 7.23
C GLN A 260 31.95 10.90 6.52
N GLU A 261 33.17 11.22 6.08
CA GLU A 261 34.05 10.28 5.35
C GLU A 261 34.46 9.07 6.21
N GLN A 262 34.07 7.88 5.76
CA GLN A 262 34.41 6.59 6.35
C GLN A 262 35.53 5.88 5.55
N PRO A 263 36.14 4.80 6.09
CA PRO A 263 37.11 3.99 5.37
C PRO A 263 36.55 3.41 4.05
N LYS A 264 37.24 3.68 2.94
CA LYS A 264 36.82 3.28 1.58
C LYS A 264 37.25 1.85 1.27
N ASN A 265 36.30 1.00 0.87
CA ASN A 265 36.62 -0.28 0.24
C ASN A 265 36.83 -0.07 -1.27
N GLN A 266 38.08 0.10 -1.68
CA GLN A 266 38.43 0.35 -3.08
C GLN A 266 37.97 -0.79 -4.01
N SER A 267 38.02 -2.05 -3.56
CA SER A 267 37.55 -3.19 -4.37
C SER A 267 36.05 -3.11 -4.70
N THR A 268 35.23 -2.64 -3.75
CA THR A 268 33.80 -2.38 -3.97
C THR A 268 33.58 -1.22 -4.93
N ILE A 269 34.38 -0.15 -4.80
CA ILE A 269 34.30 1.06 -5.65
C ILE A 269 34.69 0.72 -7.09
N ASP A 270 35.85 0.10 -7.31
CA ASP A 270 36.37 -0.33 -8.61
C ASP A 270 35.43 -1.34 -9.29
N GLY A 271 34.89 -2.28 -8.51
CA GLY A 271 33.92 -3.28 -8.97
C GLY A 271 32.61 -2.65 -9.44
N PHE A 272 31.99 -1.80 -8.61
CA PHE A 272 30.79 -1.06 -9.02
C PHE A 272 31.05 -0.22 -10.28
N ARG A 273 32.17 0.51 -10.30
CA ARG A 273 32.58 1.36 -11.42
C ARG A 273 32.68 0.56 -12.72
N SER A 274 33.32 -0.61 -12.67
CA SER A 274 33.50 -1.50 -13.81
C SER A 274 32.19 -2.12 -14.26
N SER A 275 31.35 -2.55 -13.32
CA SER A 275 30.03 -3.13 -13.58
C SER A 275 29.07 -2.14 -14.25
N ALA A 276 28.93 -0.93 -13.69
CA ALA A 276 28.10 0.12 -14.27
C ALA A 276 28.60 0.57 -15.66
N LEU A 277 29.93 0.69 -15.83
CA LEU A 277 30.54 1.04 -17.12
C LEU A 277 30.34 -0.05 -18.18
N ALA A 278 30.32 -1.34 -17.79
CA ALA A 278 30.09 -2.45 -18.70
C ALA A 278 28.67 -2.45 -19.31
N LEU A 279 27.69 -1.81 -18.67
CA LEU A 279 26.34 -1.62 -19.22
C LEU A 279 26.27 -0.54 -20.30
N ARG A 280 27.21 0.43 -20.31
CA ARG A 280 27.19 1.59 -21.21
C ARG A 280 27.14 1.24 -22.71
N PRO A 281 27.84 0.19 -23.22
CA PRO A 281 27.73 -0.22 -24.62
C PRO A 281 26.49 -1.04 -24.95
N LEU A 282 25.71 -1.49 -23.95
CA LEU A 282 24.47 -2.24 -24.14
C LEU A 282 23.22 -1.35 -24.24
N ALA A 283 23.33 -0.08 -23.84
CA ALA A 283 22.24 0.88 -23.81
C ALA A 283 21.52 0.98 -25.17
N ALA A 284 20.21 0.74 -25.18
CA ALA A 284 19.38 0.76 -26.40
C ALA A 284 19.10 2.19 -26.90
N ASN A 285 19.34 3.20 -26.06
CA ASN A 285 19.04 4.61 -26.32
C ASN A 285 19.98 5.54 -25.52
N GLU A 286 19.91 6.85 -25.80
CA GLU A 286 20.77 7.84 -25.13
C GLU A 286 20.44 7.98 -23.63
N ASN A 287 19.18 7.79 -23.23
CA ASN A 287 18.75 7.92 -21.83
C ASN A 287 19.39 6.85 -20.93
N GLU A 288 19.34 5.57 -21.33
CA GLU A 288 20.05 4.46 -20.66
C GLU A 288 21.56 4.70 -20.62
N GLY A 289 22.13 5.21 -21.72
CA GLY A 289 23.55 5.54 -21.79
C GLY A 289 23.96 6.64 -20.80
N ASN A 290 23.22 7.74 -20.79
CA ASN A 290 23.44 8.87 -19.88
C ASN A 290 23.22 8.47 -18.41
N TYR A 291 22.35 7.48 -18.14
CA TYR A 291 22.11 6.88 -16.84
C TYR A 291 23.27 5.99 -16.36
N ALA A 292 23.80 5.14 -17.24
CA ALA A 292 25.03 4.37 -16.98
C ALA A 292 26.22 5.29 -16.67
N ASP A 293 26.40 6.36 -17.45
CA ASP A 293 27.43 7.37 -17.20
C ASP A 293 27.18 8.12 -15.86
N ALA A 294 25.91 8.28 -15.45
CA ALA A 294 25.57 8.93 -14.17
C ALA A 294 25.90 8.04 -12.97
N LEU A 295 25.66 6.72 -13.07
CA LEU A 295 26.08 5.75 -12.06
C LEU A 295 27.60 5.75 -11.88
N VAL A 296 28.38 5.73 -12.96
CA VAL A 296 29.85 5.83 -12.90
C VAL A 296 30.31 7.13 -12.23
N ARG A 297 29.68 8.28 -12.56
CA ARG A 297 29.97 9.57 -11.92
C ARG A 297 29.74 9.58 -10.40
N CYS A 298 28.88 8.71 -9.86
CA CYS A 298 28.63 8.61 -8.42
C CYS A 298 29.87 8.14 -7.66
N VAL A 299 30.57 7.12 -8.17
CA VAL A 299 31.78 6.57 -7.55
C VAL A 299 33.04 7.36 -7.91
N ASP A 300 33.16 7.89 -9.13
CA ASP A 300 34.28 8.77 -9.52
C ASP A 300 34.41 9.99 -8.58
N ALA A 301 33.28 10.53 -8.12
CA ALA A 301 33.26 11.64 -7.16
C ALA A 301 33.85 11.27 -5.78
N VAL A 302 33.73 10.01 -5.33
CA VAL A 302 34.34 9.52 -4.07
C VAL A 302 35.86 9.51 -4.15
N GLU A 303 36.41 9.23 -5.34
CA GLU A 303 37.84 9.25 -5.62
C GLU A 303 38.38 10.68 -5.71
N ILE A 304 37.69 11.55 -6.46
CA ILE A 304 38.07 12.96 -6.65
C ILE A 304 38.13 13.69 -5.30
N SER A 305 37.10 13.58 -4.47
CA SER A 305 37.13 14.12 -3.10
C SER A 305 38.30 13.55 -2.27
N GLY A 306 38.66 12.28 -2.49
CA GLY A 306 39.83 11.65 -1.86
C GLY A 306 41.19 12.17 -2.35
N ILE A 307 41.28 12.68 -3.58
CA ILE A 307 42.49 13.30 -4.15
C ILE A 307 42.61 14.75 -3.70
N GLU A 308 41.53 15.54 -3.86
CA GLU A 308 41.47 16.93 -3.39
C GLU A 308 41.69 17.02 -1.88
N GLY A 309 41.06 16.13 -1.11
CA GLY A 309 41.26 16.02 0.34
C GLY A 309 42.71 15.70 0.75
N LYS A 310 43.41 14.85 0.00
CA LYS A 310 44.85 14.59 0.20
C LYS A 310 45.72 15.80 -0.17
N PHE A 311 45.32 16.60 -1.15
CA PHE A 311 46.03 17.81 -1.58
C PHE A 311 45.83 18.96 -0.58
N LEU A 312 44.59 19.25 -0.20
CA LEU A 312 44.25 20.30 0.77
C LEU A 312 44.80 19.99 2.18
N ARG A 313 44.79 18.72 2.60
CA ARG A 313 45.41 18.29 3.87
C ARG A 313 46.93 18.48 3.87
N LYS A 314 47.61 18.40 2.72
CA LYS A 314 49.05 18.75 2.59
C LYS A 314 49.31 20.27 2.64
N LEU A 315 48.32 21.08 2.30
CA LEU A 315 48.38 22.55 2.37
C LEU A 315 47.97 23.10 3.75
N CYS A 316 47.66 22.23 4.73
CA CYS A 316 47.12 22.59 6.05
C CYS A 316 45.83 23.44 6.01
N VAL A 317 45.13 23.47 4.87
CA VAL A 317 43.85 24.17 4.74
C VAL A 317 42.78 23.33 5.40
N ARG A 318 42.05 23.92 6.35
CA ARG A 318 41.03 23.23 7.17
C ARG A 318 39.68 23.10 6.43
N HIS A 319 39.72 22.62 5.19
CA HIS A 319 38.53 22.12 4.51
C HIS A 319 38.30 20.66 4.89
N GLU A 320 37.06 20.34 5.25
CA GLU A 320 36.59 18.97 5.44
C GLU A 320 36.64 18.23 4.10
N ILE A 321 36.99 16.93 4.12
CA ILE A 321 37.02 16.11 2.91
C ILE A 321 35.58 15.78 2.55
N ASN A 322 35.00 16.63 1.72
CA ASN A 322 33.56 16.63 1.52
C ASN A 322 33.14 15.61 0.44
N LEU A 323 32.32 14.63 0.83
CA LEU A 323 31.72 13.63 -0.07
C LEU A 323 30.32 14.04 -0.58
N LEU A 324 29.82 15.23 -0.20
CA LEU A 324 28.62 15.84 -0.77
C LEU A 324 28.61 15.89 -2.31
N PRO A 325 29.74 16.01 -3.05
CA PRO A 325 29.74 15.83 -4.50
C PRO A 325 29.27 14.44 -4.94
N ALA A 326 29.68 13.35 -4.27
CA ALA A 326 29.25 12.00 -4.59
C ALA A 326 27.76 11.79 -4.26
N TRP A 327 27.29 12.33 -3.13
CA TRP A 327 25.86 12.35 -2.80
C TRP A 327 25.05 13.11 -3.86
N LYS A 328 25.51 14.29 -4.28
CA LYS A 328 24.87 15.08 -5.35
C LYS A 328 24.83 14.33 -6.68
N ARG A 329 25.88 13.56 -7.03
CA ARG A 329 25.83 12.68 -8.22
C ARG A 329 24.82 11.55 -8.11
N PHE A 330 24.62 10.99 -6.93
CA PHE A 330 23.54 10.05 -6.70
C PHE A 330 22.14 10.70 -6.83
N LEU A 331 21.98 11.95 -6.36
CA LEU A 331 20.75 12.72 -6.63
C LEU A 331 20.53 12.93 -8.13
N ASP A 332 21.58 13.22 -8.91
CA ASP A 332 21.48 13.33 -10.38
C ASP A 332 20.91 12.03 -11.00
N VAL A 333 21.37 10.85 -10.55
CA VAL A 333 20.86 9.53 -11.02
C VAL A 333 19.39 9.34 -10.68
N PHE A 334 19.01 9.57 -9.42
CA PHE A 334 17.63 9.37 -8.96
C PHE A 334 16.67 10.33 -9.69
N MET A 335 17.03 11.61 -9.79
CA MET A 335 16.25 12.62 -10.50
C MET A 335 16.15 12.36 -12.00
N MET A 336 17.18 11.77 -12.64
CA MET A 336 17.16 11.45 -14.07
C MET A 336 16.03 10.48 -14.44
N ALA A 337 15.92 9.34 -13.74
CA ALA A 337 14.90 8.32 -14.03
C ALA A 337 13.48 8.89 -13.97
N ILE A 338 13.17 9.69 -12.94
CA ILE A 338 11.83 10.27 -12.75
C ILE A 338 11.54 11.46 -13.69
N SER A 339 12.57 12.04 -14.32
CA SER A 339 12.45 13.20 -15.22
C SER A 339 12.37 12.83 -16.71
N PHE A 340 12.44 11.55 -17.07
CA PHE A 340 12.22 11.07 -18.44
C PHE A 340 10.83 11.43 -18.98
N SER A 341 10.64 11.38 -20.31
CA SER A 341 9.32 11.55 -20.94
C SER A 341 8.36 10.40 -20.58
N HIS A 342 7.07 10.47 -20.94
CA HIS A 342 6.14 9.37 -20.66
C HIS A 342 6.62 8.06 -21.29
N ASP A 343 6.95 8.12 -22.58
CA ASP A 343 7.31 6.96 -23.39
C ASP A 343 8.71 6.43 -23.02
N ASP A 344 9.70 7.31 -22.82
CA ASP A 344 11.04 6.94 -22.36
C ASP A 344 11.00 6.21 -21.02
N PHE A 345 10.22 6.73 -20.07
CA PHE A 345 10.06 6.10 -18.76
C PHE A 345 9.38 4.73 -18.90
N SER A 346 8.33 4.63 -19.73
CA SER A 346 7.63 3.36 -19.94
C SER A 346 8.50 2.31 -20.63
N ALA A 347 9.44 2.72 -21.49
CA ALA A 347 10.43 1.82 -22.07
C ALA A 347 11.54 1.45 -21.07
N PHE A 348 11.95 2.37 -20.20
CA PHE A 348 12.99 2.16 -19.19
C PHE A 348 12.53 1.23 -18.05
N VAL A 349 11.29 1.34 -17.56
CA VAL A 349 10.77 0.46 -16.50
C VAL A 349 10.13 -0.84 -17.03
N SER A 350 10.26 -1.13 -18.32
CA SER A 350 9.71 -2.36 -18.92
C SER A 350 10.36 -3.63 -18.35
N PRO A 351 9.58 -4.69 -18.04
CA PRO A 351 10.13 -5.95 -17.53
C PRO A 351 11.10 -6.64 -18.52
N ASP A 352 10.90 -6.42 -19.82
CA ASP A 352 11.74 -6.95 -20.90
C ASP A 352 13.03 -6.13 -21.12
N ASN A 353 13.12 -4.92 -20.57
CA ASN A 353 14.33 -4.08 -20.68
C ASN A 353 15.39 -4.53 -19.67
N HIS A 354 16.08 -5.62 -20.00
CA HIS A 354 17.12 -6.21 -19.18
C HIS A 354 18.29 -5.26 -18.87
N VAL A 355 18.62 -4.34 -19.79
CA VAL A 355 19.68 -3.34 -19.57
C VAL A 355 19.23 -2.30 -18.56
N ALA A 356 18.03 -1.72 -18.72
CA ALA A 356 17.48 -0.80 -17.74
C ALA A 356 17.26 -1.46 -16.38
N ARG A 357 16.81 -2.71 -16.32
CA ARG A 357 16.70 -3.46 -15.04
C ARG A 357 18.04 -3.65 -14.33
N LEU A 358 19.13 -3.85 -15.07
CA LEU A 358 20.49 -3.83 -14.53
C LEU A 358 20.89 -2.43 -14.04
N LEU A 359 20.60 -1.37 -14.80
CA LEU A 359 20.87 0.01 -14.40
C LEU A 359 20.09 0.41 -13.13
N ILE A 360 18.82 0.04 -13.03
CA ILE A 360 17.94 0.32 -11.90
C ILE A 360 18.45 -0.37 -10.62
N ILE A 361 18.87 -1.64 -10.68
CA ILE A 361 19.43 -2.29 -9.49
C ILE A 361 20.78 -1.68 -9.09
N HIS A 362 21.61 -1.23 -10.03
CA HIS A 362 22.82 -0.47 -9.70
C HIS A 362 22.51 0.84 -8.94
N THR A 363 21.40 1.51 -9.22
CA THR A 363 20.96 2.68 -8.42
C THR A 363 20.69 2.32 -6.96
N PHE A 364 20.04 1.19 -6.68
CA PHE A 364 19.84 0.75 -5.29
C PHE A 364 21.13 0.24 -4.63
N LEU A 365 22.01 -0.43 -5.37
CA LEU A 365 23.30 -0.90 -4.82
C LEU A 365 24.26 0.27 -4.53
N VAL A 366 24.26 1.34 -5.35
CA VAL A 366 25.12 2.52 -5.11
C VAL A 366 24.70 3.32 -3.88
N GLU A 367 23.41 3.28 -3.48
CA GLU A 367 22.97 3.83 -2.18
C GLU A 367 23.69 3.19 -1.00
N TYR A 368 23.93 1.86 -1.05
CA TYR A 368 24.68 1.14 -0.02
C TYR A 368 26.19 1.36 -0.15
N VAL A 369 26.76 1.30 -1.38
CA VAL A 369 28.20 1.59 -1.60
C VAL A 369 28.58 2.97 -1.06
N LEU A 370 27.78 3.99 -1.36
CA LEU A 370 28.01 5.35 -0.88
C LEU A 370 27.63 5.49 0.60
N GLY A 371 26.57 4.82 1.08
CA GLY A 371 26.21 4.83 2.50
C GLY A 371 27.32 4.32 3.42
N GLN A 372 28.02 3.25 3.02
CA GLN A 372 29.18 2.74 3.77
C GLN A 372 30.33 3.76 3.88
N VAL A 373 30.43 4.71 2.93
CA VAL A 373 31.54 5.66 2.78
C VAL A 373 31.19 7.08 3.26
N CYS A 374 29.92 7.47 3.22
CA CYS A 374 29.42 8.82 3.50
C CYS A 374 28.68 8.99 4.83
N ILE A 375 28.27 7.90 5.49
CA ILE A 375 27.45 7.93 6.72
C ILE A 375 28.18 7.23 7.87
N ALA A 376 28.20 7.84 9.04
CA ALA A 376 28.80 7.26 10.24
C ALA A 376 27.94 6.10 10.80
N PRO A 377 28.54 4.97 11.24
CA PRO A 377 27.80 3.84 11.83
C PRO A 377 27.01 4.14 13.12
N THR A 378 27.09 5.36 13.65
CA THR A 378 26.40 5.84 14.85
C THR A 378 25.03 6.46 14.56
N GLU A 379 24.73 6.80 13.30
CA GLU A 379 23.38 7.22 12.89
C GLU A 379 22.57 5.96 12.50
N GLY A 380 21.33 5.87 12.99
CA GLY A 380 20.44 4.74 12.71
C GLY A 380 19.78 4.80 11.33
N PRO A 381 18.80 3.92 11.01
CA PRO A 381 18.22 2.85 11.85
C PRO A 381 18.72 1.43 11.52
N SER A 382 18.62 0.51 12.48
CA SER A 382 18.95 -0.92 12.31
C SER A 382 17.76 -1.73 11.76
N THR A 383 17.25 -1.34 10.59
CA THR A 383 16.08 -1.97 9.96
C THR A 383 16.47 -2.68 8.66
N PRO A 384 16.74 -4.00 8.68
CA PRO A 384 17.29 -4.72 7.52
C PRO A 384 16.28 -4.95 6.40
N GLY A 385 15.00 -4.61 6.58
CA GLY A 385 13.92 -4.88 5.62
C GLY A 385 14.22 -4.42 4.19
N ARG A 386 14.57 -3.14 3.99
CA ARG A 386 14.97 -2.62 2.67
C ARG A 386 16.22 -3.33 2.14
N LYS A 387 17.23 -3.57 2.98
CA LYS A 387 18.48 -4.26 2.60
C LYS A 387 18.18 -5.65 2.03
N ASN A 388 17.36 -6.42 2.74
CA ASN A 388 16.92 -7.76 2.34
C ASN A 388 16.13 -7.74 1.02
N VAL A 389 15.28 -6.72 0.82
CA VAL A 389 14.52 -6.52 -0.41
C VAL A 389 15.43 -6.17 -1.59
N ILE A 390 16.42 -5.28 -1.44
CA ILE A 390 17.39 -4.96 -2.51
C ILE A 390 18.23 -6.21 -2.88
N ILE A 391 18.66 -7.00 -1.89
CA ILE A 391 19.36 -8.29 -2.12
C ILE A 391 18.46 -9.26 -2.90
N SER A 392 17.18 -9.36 -2.52
CA SER A 392 16.18 -10.18 -3.21
C SER A 392 15.96 -9.74 -4.66
N TRP A 393 15.79 -8.44 -4.90
CA TRP A 393 15.67 -7.87 -6.25
C TRP A 393 16.92 -8.13 -7.09
N THR A 394 18.12 -8.00 -6.51
CA THR A 394 19.38 -8.26 -7.22
C THR A 394 19.45 -9.71 -7.71
N ARG A 395 19.11 -10.67 -6.84
CA ARG A 395 19.05 -12.10 -7.19
C ARG A 395 17.95 -12.40 -8.22
N GLN A 396 16.81 -11.69 -8.20
CA GLN A 396 15.73 -11.82 -9.18
C GLN A 396 16.02 -11.14 -10.53
N VAL A 397 16.79 -10.04 -10.56
CA VAL A 397 17.32 -9.47 -11.81
C VAL A 397 18.28 -10.49 -12.44
N ALA A 398 19.27 -10.94 -11.69
CA ALA A 398 20.27 -11.90 -12.17
C ALA A 398 19.66 -13.20 -12.70
N SER A 399 18.66 -13.77 -12.02
CA SER A 399 17.99 -15.00 -12.46
C SER A 399 17.19 -14.81 -13.76
N ALA A 400 16.57 -13.64 -13.95
CA ALA A 400 15.72 -13.32 -15.11
C ALA A 400 16.46 -12.79 -16.36
N LEU A 401 17.77 -12.53 -16.29
CA LEU A 401 18.56 -12.11 -17.47
C LEU A 401 18.67 -13.22 -18.54
N PRO A 402 18.79 -12.87 -19.84
CA PRO A 402 19.20 -13.79 -20.89
C PRO A 402 20.57 -14.45 -20.61
N THR A 403 20.84 -15.58 -21.26
CA THR A 403 22.10 -16.34 -21.09
C THR A 403 23.32 -15.50 -21.45
N GLU A 404 23.19 -14.69 -22.49
CA GLU A 404 24.20 -13.79 -23.05
C GLU A 404 24.52 -12.62 -22.13
N MET A 405 23.62 -12.31 -21.19
CA MET A 405 23.73 -11.17 -20.26
C MET A 405 24.11 -11.59 -18.84
N LYS A 406 24.24 -12.88 -18.51
CA LYS A 406 24.45 -13.34 -17.13
C LYS A 406 25.66 -12.70 -16.43
N SER A 407 26.78 -12.55 -17.13
CA SER A 407 28.01 -11.97 -16.57
C SER A 407 27.90 -10.50 -16.15
N TYR A 408 26.90 -9.77 -16.65
CA TYR A 408 26.62 -8.39 -16.20
C TYR A 408 25.91 -8.35 -14.83
N ALA A 409 25.56 -9.51 -14.25
CA ALA A 409 25.07 -9.64 -12.88
C ALA A 409 26.11 -10.21 -11.91
N ASP A 410 27.33 -10.55 -12.34
CA ASP A 410 28.35 -11.15 -11.48
C ASP A 410 28.70 -10.23 -10.30
N TRP A 411 29.13 -8.98 -10.56
CA TRP A 411 29.44 -8.01 -9.50
C TRP A 411 28.21 -7.64 -8.64
N PRO A 412 27.00 -7.38 -9.21
CA PRO A 412 25.80 -7.20 -8.41
C PRO A 412 25.51 -8.36 -7.44
N LEU A 413 25.72 -9.62 -7.84
CA LEU A 413 25.56 -10.77 -6.96
C LEU A 413 26.64 -10.81 -5.87
N GLU A 414 27.92 -10.66 -6.23
CA GLU A 414 29.04 -10.60 -5.27
C GLU A 414 28.82 -9.49 -4.22
N PHE A 415 28.33 -8.33 -4.65
CA PHE A 415 28.05 -7.22 -3.74
C PHE A 415 26.77 -7.45 -2.92
N ALA A 416 25.75 -8.12 -3.44
CA ALA A 416 24.57 -8.50 -2.67
C ALA A 416 24.90 -9.51 -1.55
N ASP A 417 25.79 -10.48 -1.84
CA ASP A 417 26.28 -11.45 -0.85
C ASP A 417 27.17 -10.77 0.20
N LEU A 418 28.02 -9.80 -0.19
CA LEU A 418 28.73 -8.93 0.77
C LEU A 418 27.73 -8.13 1.62
N LEU A 419 26.69 -7.57 1.00
CA LEU A 419 25.70 -6.71 1.64
C LEU A 419 24.88 -7.46 2.70
N GLU A 420 24.72 -8.78 2.64
CA GLU A 420 24.16 -9.56 3.76
C GLU A 420 24.95 -9.33 5.06
N THR A 421 26.28 -9.26 4.98
CA THR A 421 27.19 -9.12 6.14
C THR A 421 27.35 -7.70 6.65
N LEU A 422 27.07 -6.69 5.80
CA LEU A 422 27.21 -5.27 6.16
C LEU A 422 26.07 -4.78 7.06
N ASP A 423 26.28 -3.64 7.72
CA ASP A 423 25.20 -2.90 8.39
C ASP A 423 24.18 -2.37 7.35
N SER A 424 23.04 -1.84 7.82
CA SER A 424 21.92 -1.46 6.95
C SER A 424 21.92 0.00 6.53
N ARG A 425 23.03 0.75 6.65
CA ARG A 425 23.08 2.16 6.25
C ARG A 425 23.22 2.30 4.74
N TYR A 426 22.43 3.21 4.18
CA TYR A 426 22.35 3.57 2.76
C TYR A 426 22.13 5.09 2.68
N LEU A 427 22.36 5.73 1.54
CA LEU A 427 22.33 7.20 1.49
C LEU A 427 21.06 7.83 2.08
N TRP A 428 19.87 7.28 1.81
CA TRP A 428 18.63 7.79 2.39
C TRP A 428 18.32 7.26 3.81
N SER A 429 19.26 6.72 4.59
CA SER A 429 18.97 6.14 5.91
C SER A 429 18.95 7.06 7.14
N PRO A 430 19.77 8.13 7.27
CA PRO A 430 19.96 8.85 8.54
C PRO A 430 19.19 10.18 8.70
#